data_AF-X1RSG6-F1
#
_entry.id   AF-X1RSG6-F1
#
_cell.length_a   1.000
_cell.length_b   1.000
_cell.length_c   1.000
_cell.angle_alpha   90.00
_cell.angle_beta   90.00
_cell.angle_gamma   90.00
#
_symmetry.space_group_name_H-M   'P 1'
#
loop_
_entity.id
_entity.type
_entity.pdbx_description
1 polymer ?
#
loop_
_entity_poly.entity_id
_entity_poly.type
_entity_poly.pdbx_seq_one_letter_code
_entity_poly.pdbx_strand_id
1 'polypeptide(L)'
;MIFYTNTPFLAVNSKIANRTIARFDKDGKFETHNPVIIAKMKQHFRNDGIDFKSLSYWDLKKMAEEKGIETHKIKQSDLIKALEENER
;
A
#
# COMPACT_ATOMS: atom_id res chain seq x y z
N MET A 1 -2.28 1.99 5.85
CA MET A 1 -1.91 0.86 4.95
C MET A 1 -1.68 -0.37 5.79
N ILE A 2 -2.27 -1.50 5.38
CA ILE A 2 -2.25 -2.75 6.15
C ILE A 2 -1.31 -3.75 5.48
N PHE A 3 -0.41 -4.33 6.27
CA PHE A 3 0.48 -5.42 5.89
C PHE A 3 0.04 -6.73 6.52
N TYR A 4 0.33 -7.84 5.85
CA TYR A 4 -0.07 -9.19 6.23
C TYR A 4 1.12 -10.13 6.30
N THR A 5 1.06 -11.04 7.27
CA THR A 5 1.98 -12.15 7.44
C THR A 5 1.22 -13.38 7.93
N ASN A 6 1.75 -14.57 7.65
CA ASN A 6 1.23 -15.83 8.20
C ASN A 6 1.79 -16.14 9.60
N THR A 7 2.64 -15.27 10.14
CA THR A 7 3.28 -15.44 11.46
C THR A 7 2.66 -14.46 12.47
N PRO A 8 1.77 -14.93 13.36
CA PRO A 8 1.18 -14.10 14.41
C PRO A 8 2.25 -13.49 15.31
N PHE A 9 1.99 -12.27 15.79
CA PHE A 9 2.87 -11.55 16.73
C PHE A 9 4.30 -11.29 16.24
N LEU A 10 4.56 -11.40 14.93
CA LEU A 10 5.87 -11.11 14.35
C LEU A 10 6.29 -9.66 14.70
N ALA A 11 7.52 -9.51 15.21
CA ALA A 11 8.12 -8.22 15.47
C ALA A 11 9.24 -7.96 14.46
N VAL A 12 9.14 -6.85 13.71
CA VAL A 12 10.16 -6.43 12.76
C VAL A 12 11.05 -5.38 13.42
N ASN A 13 12.33 -5.71 13.56
CA ASN A 13 13.33 -4.83 14.16
C ASN A 13 14.18 -4.15 13.10
N SER A 14 14.38 -2.84 13.24
CA SER A 14 15.32 -2.11 12.40
C SER A 14 16.70 -2.12 13.06
N LYS A 15 17.69 -2.70 12.37
CA LYS A 15 19.10 -2.63 12.81
C LYS A 15 19.59 -1.18 12.89
N ILE A 16 19.22 -0.36 11.90
CA ILE A 16 19.65 1.05 11.82
C ILE A 16 19.04 1.89 12.96
N ALA A 17 17.74 1.72 13.24
CA ALA A 17 17.07 2.49 14.28
C ALA A 17 17.16 1.84 15.68
N ASN A 18 17.82 0.68 15.80
CA ASN A 18 17.94 -0.15 17.00
C ASN A 18 16.62 -0.30 17.80
N ARG A 19 15.50 -0.49 17.08
CA ARG A 19 14.16 -0.61 17.69
C ARG A 19 13.20 -1.42 16.81
N THR A 20 12.14 -1.93 17.43
CA THR A 20 11.00 -2.51 16.71
C THR A 20 10.29 -1.42 15.91
N ILE A 21 10.06 -1.68 14.61
CA ILE A 21 9.40 -0.76 13.67
C ILE A 21 8.05 -1.27 13.20
N ALA A 22 7.74 -2.56 13.38
CA ALA A 22 6.41 -3.10 13.20
C ALA A 22 6.19 -4.27 14.16
N ARG A 23 4.96 -4.40 14.65
CA ARG A 23 4.50 -5.55 15.41
C ARG A 23 3.16 -5.97 14.86
N PHE A 24 3.12 -7.16 14.28
CA PHE A 24 1.90 -7.75 13.75
C PHE A 24 1.02 -8.23 14.92
N ASP A 25 -0.30 -8.17 14.74
CA ASP A 25 -1.26 -8.65 15.72
C ASP A 25 -1.42 -10.19 15.66
N LYS A 26 -2.42 -10.70 16.40
CA LYS A 26 -2.76 -12.14 16.45
C LYS A 26 -3.22 -12.69 15.11
N ASP A 27 -3.77 -11.82 14.25
CA ASP A 27 -4.31 -12.15 12.94
C ASP A 27 -3.25 -11.94 11.83
N GLY A 28 -2.01 -11.64 12.22
CA GLY A 28 -0.91 -11.40 11.29
C GLY A 28 -1.06 -10.09 10.52
N LYS A 29 -1.75 -9.09 11.09
CA LYS A 29 -1.94 -7.77 10.48
C LYS A 29 -1.09 -6.70 11.15
N PHE A 30 -0.59 -5.76 10.35
CA PHE A 30 0.10 -4.58 10.84
C PHE A 30 -0.34 -3.36 10.03
N GLU A 31 -0.99 -2.41 10.70
CA GLU A 31 -1.39 -1.15 10.08
C GLU A 31 -0.39 -0.04 10.41
N THR A 32 0.00 0.72 9.38
CA THR A 32 0.79 1.93 9.58
C THR A 32 0.46 3.00 8.53
N HIS A 33 0.69 4.25 8.93
CA HIS A 33 0.61 5.44 8.09
C HIS A 33 1.97 6.08 7.84
N ASN A 34 3.06 5.52 8.40
CA ASN A 34 4.38 6.10 8.28
C ASN A 34 5.00 5.73 6.92
N PRO A 35 5.27 6.71 6.03
CA PRO A 35 5.73 6.43 4.67
C PRO A 35 7.09 5.73 4.63
N VAL A 36 7.97 5.99 5.60
CA VAL A 36 9.29 5.33 5.70
C VAL A 36 9.15 3.86 6.08
N ILE A 37 8.22 3.54 6.98
CA ILE A 37 7.94 2.14 7.37
C ILE A 37 7.24 1.43 6.21
N ILE A 38 6.27 2.08 5.58
CA ILE A 38 5.54 1.54 4.42
C ILE A 38 6.51 1.13 3.30
N ALA A 39 7.43 2.01 2.91
CA ALA A 39 8.40 1.74 1.86
C ALA A 39 9.27 0.50 2.16
N LYS A 40 9.68 0.31 3.43
CA LYS A 40 10.46 -0.85 3.87
C LYS A 40 9.62 -2.13 3.90
N MET A 41 8.40 -2.06 4.41
CA MET A 41 7.54 -3.23 4.58
C MET A 41 7.00 -3.77 3.25
N LYS A 42 6.76 -2.89 2.25
CA LYS A 42 6.28 -3.26 0.91
C LYS A 42 7.17 -4.32 0.23
N GLN A 43 8.47 -4.32 0.50
CA GLN A 43 9.42 -5.26 -0.11
C GLN A 43 9.38 -6.66 0.52
N HIS A 44 8.78 -6.80 1.71
CA HIS A 44 8.89 -8.02 2.53
C HIS A 44 7.53 -8.63 2.91
N PHE A 45 6.45 -7.85 2.86
CA PHE A 45 5.14 -8.27 3.32
C PHE A 45 4.06 -8.00 2.29
N ARG A 46 3.09 -8.92 2.20
CA ARG A 46 1.84 -8.69 1.47
C ARG A 46 1.11 -7.49 2.09
N ASN A 47 0.42 -6.71 1.28
CA ASN A 47 -0.31 -5.54 1.75
C ASN A 47 -1.54 -5.27 0.90
N ASP A 48 -2.54 -4.62 1.49
CA ASP A 48 -3.78 -4.21 0.81
C ASP A 48 -3.68 -2.81 0.18
N GLY A 49 -2.49 -2.19 0.20
CA GLY A 49 -2.32 -0.84 -0.33
C GLY A 49 -1.83 -0.88 -1.77
N ILE A 50 -2.71 -0.62 -2.73
CA ILE A 50 -2.26 -0.22 -4.06
C ILE A 50 -1.66 1.18 -3.92
N ASP A 51 -0.35 1.27 -4.11
CA ASP A 51 0.33 2.57 -4.18
C ASP A 51 0.16 3.15 -5.56
N PHE A 52 -0.98 3.78 -5.79
CA PHE A 52 -1.29 4.42 -7.07
C PHE A 52 -0.21 5.45 -7.48
N LYS A 53 0.52 6.04 -6.53
CA LYS A 53 1.63 6.97 -6.84
C LYS A 53 2.89 6.28 -7.36
N SER A 54 3.06 4.99 -7.09
CA SER A 54 4.17 4.17 -7.58
C SER A 54 3.85 3.45 -8.91
N LEU A 55 2.59 3.49 -9.37
CA LEU A 55 2.16 2.87 -10.60
C LEU A 55 2.40 3.78 -11.82
N SER A 56 2.69 3.16 -12.97
CA SER A 56 2.77 3.90 -14.23
C SER A 56 1.39 4.42 -14.63
N TYR A 57 1.35 5.46 -15.47
CA TYR A 57 0.08 5.97 -16.01
C TYR A 57 -0.76 4.87 -16.69
N TRP A 58 -0.11 3.92 -17.39
CA TRP A 58 -0.80 2.82 -18.05
C TRP A 58 -1.41 1.82 -17.08
N ASP A 59 -0.71 1.50 -15.99
CA ASP A 59 -1.23 0.62 -14.94
C ASP A 59 -2.43 1.28 -14.23
N LEU A 60 -2.31 2.58 -13.94
CA LEU A 60 -3.40 3.38 -13.37
C LEU A 60 -4.62 3.42 -14.29
N LYS A 61 -4.40 3.65 -15.59
CA LYS A 61 -5.47 3.68 -16.59
C LYS A 61 -6.20 2.34 -16.66
N LYS A 62 -5.45 1.23 -16.70
CA LYS A 62 -6.03 -0.11 -16.77
C LYS A 62 -6.87 -0.43 -15.53
N MET A 63 -6.35 -0.14 -14.33
CA MET A 63 -7.11 -0.35 -13.08
C MET A 63 -8.36 0.52 -13.02
N ALA A 64 -8.28 1.76 -13.50
CA ALA A 64 -9.42 2.66 -13.55
C ALA A 64 -10.50 2.15 -14.52
N GLU A 65 -10.11 1.66 -15.70
CA GLU A 65 -11.03 1.03 -16.67
C GLU A 65 -11.69 -0.23 -16.09
N GLU A 66 -10.94 -1.09 -15.40
CA GLU A 66 -11.47 -2.29 -14.72
C GLU A 66 -12.51 -1.95 -13.64
N LYS A 67 -12.37 -0.79 -13.00
CA LYS A 67 -13.30 -0.26 -11.99
C LYS A 67 -14.42 0.61 -12.59
N GLY A 68 -14.50 0.75 -13.91
CA GLY A 68 -15.52 1.55 -14.59
C GLY A 68 -15.34 3.07 -14.45
N ILE A 69 -14.13 3.54 -14.12
CA ILE A 69 -13.77 4.96 -14.02
C ILE A 69 -13.42 5.48 -15.42
N GLU A 70 -13.97 6.65 -15.79
CA GLU A 70 -13.68 7.28 -17.08
C GLU A 70 -12.24 7.81 -17.15
N THR A 71 -11.45 7.30 -18.10
CA THR A 71 -10.01 7.63 -18.22
C THR A 71 -9.68 8.56 -19.38
N HIS A 72 -10.69 9.13 -20.06
CA HIS A 72 -10.46 9.96 -21.24
C HIS A 72 -9.88 11.33 -20.85
N LYS A 73 -8.68 11.66 -21.35
CA LYS A 73 -7.96 12.93 -21.10
C LYS A 73 -7.75 13.28 -19.61
N ILE A 74 -7.83 12.29 -18.73
CA ILE A 74 -7.60 12.48 -17.30
C ILE A 74 -6.10 12.54 -17.01
N LYS A 75 -5.68 13.38 -16.06
CA LYS A 75 -4.27 13.43 -15.61
C LYS A 75 -3.98 12.28 -14.66
N GLN A 76 -2.72 11.88 -14.57
CA GLN A 76 -2.29 10.84 -13.62
C GLN A 76 -2.70 11.14 -12.18
N SER A 77 -2.60 12.39 -11.74
CA SER A 77 -3.03 12.82 -10.40
C SER A 77 -4.52 12.63 -10.15
N ASP A 78 -5.36 12.89 -11.15
CA ASP A 78 -6.80 12.75 -11.06
C ASP A 78 -7.22 11.27 -11.12
N LEU A 79 -6.50 10.45 -11.90
CA LEU A 79 -6.63 8.98 -11.91
C LEU A 79 -6.35 8.37 -10.54
N ILE A 80 -5.24 8.78 -9.92
CA ILE A 80 -4.88 8.32 -8.57
C ILE A 80 -6.00 8.68 -7.58
N LYS A 81 -6.51 9.91 -7.64
CA LYS A 81 -7.58 10.36 -6.75
C LYS A 81 -8.87 9.57 -6.96
N ALA A 82 -9.28 9.34 -8.20
CA ALA A 82 -10.48 8.56 -8.53
C ALA A 82 -10.36 7.10 -8.07
N LEU A 83 -9.17 6.50 -8.19
CA LEU A 83 -8.89 5.16 -7.70
C LEU A 83 -8.87 5.08 -6.16
N GLU A 84 -8.32 6.09 -5.49
CA GLU A 84 -8.34 6.20 -4.02
C GLU A 84 -9.76 6.40 -3.47
N GLU A 85 -10.61 7.17 -4.15
CA GLU A 85 -12.01 7.39 -3.76
C GLU A 85 -12.89 6.15 -3.96
N ASN A 86 -12.58 5.30 -4.95
CA ASN A 86 -13.35 4.08 -5.26
C ASN A 86 -13.02 2.90 -4.32
N GLU A 87 -11.87 2.92 -3.65
CA GLU A 87 -11.47 1.91 -2.65
C GLU A 87 -12.08 2.17 -1.25
N ARG A 88 -12.89 3.21 -1.09
CA ARG A 88 -13.38 3.72 0.20
C ARG A 88 -14.86 3.42 0.43
#